data_AF-A0A496YNB5-F1
#
_entry.id   AF-A0A496YNB5-F1
#
_cell.length_a   1.000
_cell.length_b   1.000
_cell.length_c   1.000
_cell.angle_alpha   90.00
_cell.angle_beta   90.00
_cell.angle_gamma   90.00
#
_symmetry.space_group_name_H-M   'P 1'
#
loop_
_entity.id
_entity.type
_entity.pdbx_description
1 polymer ?
#
loop_
_entity_poly.entity_id
_entity_poly.type
_entity_poly.pdbx_seq_one_letter_code
_entity_poly.pdbx_strand_id
1 'polypeptide(L)'
;LEAAEEYGLLGRDILGSGFDFEIRISRGGGAFVCGESTALMASLEGNPGRPRAKYVHTVARGFRQNPSNLNNVETWANVPVIINRGADWYASIGTENSKGTKIFSLVGKVVNTGLVEVPMGTSLRTIIYDIGGGIPKKKQFKAVQTGGPSGGCIPGQFLDLGVDFDELAKVGSMMGSGGMIVMDQDTCMVDVARYFLDFLKEESCGQCTPCREGIKQMLEILTNICEGNGKEGDISLLEELGGMVKKFSLCGLGTSAPNPVLTTIRYFRDEYEAHIRDKRCPAGVCKNLFHYEIDPDTCTGCRLCALKCPQGAISGEKKKPHKLDQDKCIKCGVCYDACKFGAVLIK
;
A
#
# COMPACT_ATOMS: atom_id res chain seq x y z
N LEU A 1 26.08 -1.08 19.87
CA LEU A 1 27.38 -1.47 19.28
C LEU A 1 28.41 -1.50 20.37
N GLU A 2 28.62 -0.39 21.09
CA GLU A 2 29.49 -0.30 22.27
C GLU A 2 29.37 -1.49 23.22
N ALA A 3 28.16 -1.80 23.72
CA ALA A 3 27.97 -2.97 24.58
C ALA A 3 28.43 -4.30 23.94
N ALA A 4 28.19 -4.52 22.64
CA ALA A 4 28.61 -5.75 21.97
C ALA A 4 30.14 -5.82 21.78
N GLU A 5 30.80 -4.67 21.62
CA GLU A 5 32.27 -4.57 21.61
C GLU A 5 32.84 -4.85 23.01
N GLU A 6 32.23 -4.29 24.06
CA GLU A 6 32.61 -4.54 25.47
C GLU A 6 32.48 -6.02 25.85
N TYR A 7 31.44 -6.70 25.36
CA TYR A 7 31.25 -8.15 25.54
C TYR A 7 32.13 -9.02 24.62
N GLY A 8 32.97 -8.43 23.75
CA GLY A 8 33.84 -9.16 22.83
C GLY A 8 33.10 -9.88 21.68
N LEU A 9 31.87 -9.46 21.38
CA LEU A 9 31.03 -10.00 20.30
C LEU A 9 31.23 -9.28 18.96
N LEU A 10 31.87 -8.11 18.97
CA LEU A 10 32.27 -7.31 17.82
C LEU A 10 33.69 -6.78 18.02
N GLY A 11 34.46 -6.62 16.95
CA GLY A 11 35.85 -6.17 16.99
C GLY A 11 36.82 -7.20 16.40
N ARG A 12 38.05 -7.18 16.89
CA ARG A 12 39.09 -8.14 16.48
C ARG A 12 38.99 -9.43 17.29
N ASP A 13 39.24 -10.55 16.65
CA ASP A 13 39.28 -11.88 17.24
C ASP A 13 38.05 -12.17 18.12
N ILE A 14 36.85 -12.08 17.53
CA ILE A 14 35.58 -12.16 18.28
C ILE A 14 35.54 -13.46 19.08
N LEU A 15 35.35 -13.35 20.40
CA LEU A 15 35.36 -14.48 21.35
C LEU A 15 36.58 -15.43 21.23
N GLY A 16 37.73 -14.97 20.70
CA GLY A 16 38.92 -15.82 20.49
C GLY A 16 38.81 -16.80 19.31
N SER A 17 37.93 -16.52 18.34
CA SER A 17 37.64 -17.40 17.20
C SER A 17 38.63 -17.30 16.02
N GLY A 18 39.53 -16.33 16.03
CA GLY A 18 40.40 -15.97 14.91
C GLY A 18 39.71 -15.15 13.81
N PHE A 19 38.49 -14.66 14.04
CA PHE A 19 37.69 -13.91 13.07
C PHE A 19 37.44 -12.47 13.54
N ASP A 20 37.70 -11.51 12.65
CA ASP A 20 37.46 -10.09 12.90
C ASP A 20 36.12 -9.66 12.28
N PHE A 21 35.28 -8.94 13.04
CA PHE A 21 33.99 -8.45 12.54
C PHE A 21 33.61 -7.09 13.13
N GLU A 22 33.43 -6.10 12.26
CA GLU A 22 33.01 -4.75 12.63
C GLU A 22 31.63 -4.40 12.02
N ILE A 23 30.82 -3.65 12.76
CA ILE A 23 29.56 -3.08 12.26
C ILE A 23 29.65 -1.57 12.32
N ARG A 24 29.29 -0.92 11.21
CA ARG A 24 29.15 0.54 11.15
C ARG A 24 27.72 0.91 10.81
N ILE A 25 27.15 1.85 11.55
CA ILE A 25 25.81 2.37 11.30
C ILE A 25 25.93 3.61 10.42
N SER A 26 25.22 3.60 9.29
CA SER A 26 25.02 4.77 8.45
C SER A 26 23.55 5.18 8.47
N ARG A 27 23.27 6.47 8.64
CA ARG A 27 21.91 7.02 8.62
C ARG A 27 21.65 7.64 7.25
N GLY A 28 20.60 7.17 6.58
CA GLY A 28 20.17 7.71 5.28
C GLY A 28 19.43 9.04 5.40
N GLY A 29 19.24 9.71 4.26
CA GLY A 29 18.57 11.02 4.15
C GLY A 29 17.05 10.97 3.93
N GLY A 30 16.41 9.80 4.04
CA GLY A 30 14.95 9.66 3.90
C GLY A 30 14.45 9.58 2.45
N ALA A 31 15.04 8.71 1.62
CA ALA A 31 14.56 8.43 0.26
C ALA A 31 14.25 6.93 0.11
N PHE A 32 13.03 6.59 -0.31
CA PHE A 32 12.55 5.21 -0.45
C PHE A 32 13.34 4.42 -1.49
N VAL A 33 13.71 5.04 -2.62
CA VAL A 33 14.54 4.41 -3.66
C VAL A 33 15.91 3.94 -3.14
N CYS A 34 16.45 4.59 -2.10
CA CYS A 34 17.71 4.17 -1.48
C CYS A 34 17.59 2.84 -0.71
N GLY A 35 16.38 2.27 -0.56
CA GLY A 35 16.22 0.88 -0.11
C GLY A 35 16.55 -0.15 -1.19
N GLU A 36 16.63 0.25 -2.46
CA GLU A 36 17.03 -0.64 -3.56
C GLU A 36 18.51 -0.98 -3.48
N SER A 37 18.85 -2.22 -3.80
CA SER A 37 20.20 -2.78 -3.61
C SER A 37 21.37 -1.92 -4.08
N THR A 38 21.31 -1.42 -5.31
CA THR A 38 22.40 -0.66 -5.90
C THR A 38 22.33 0.83 -5.56
N ALA A 39 21.12 1.35 -5.40
CA ALA A 39 20.90 2.72 -4.93
C ALA A 39 21.42 2.91 -3.49
N LEU A 40 21.23 1.92 -2.62
CA LEU A 40 21.76 1.93 -1.25
C LEU A 40 23.28 2.03 -1.24
N MET A 41 23.95 1.18 -2.04
CA MET A 41 25.42 1.18 -2.13
C MET A 41 25.94 2.54 -2.65
N ALA A 42 25.31 3.09 -3.70
CA ALA A 42 25.67 4.42 -4.21
C ALA A 42 25.49 5.51 -3.14
N SER A 43 24.37 5.47 -2.40
CA SER A 43 24.12 6.40 -1.30
C SER A 43 25.14 6.29 -0.18
N LEU A 44 25.55 5.07 0.19
CA LEU A 44 26.60 4.83 1.20
C LEU A 44 27.99 5.29 0.74
N GLU A 45 28.23 5.32 -0.57
CA GLU A 45 29.45 5.87 -1.17
C GLU A 45 29.46 7.41 -1.23
N GLY A 46 28.36 8.07 -0.86
CA GLY A 46 28.19 9.52 -0.94
C GLY A 46 27.71 10.02 -2.31
N ASN A 47 27.32 9.11 -3.20
CA ASN A 47 26.72 9.44 -4.49
C ASN A 47 25.20 9.59 -4.35
N PRO A 48 24.50 10.25 -5.31
CA PRO A 48 23.04 10.19 -5.39
C PRO A 48 22.55 8.73 -5.43
N GLY A 49 21.50 8.43 -4.66
CA GLY A 49 20.90 7.09 -4.53
C GLY A 49 20.15 6.64 -5.79
N ARG A 50 20.88 6.48 -6.89
CA ARG A 50 20.38 6.10 -8.19
C ARG A 50 20.78 4.66 -8.50
N PRO A 51 19.82 3.77 -8.83
CA PRO A 51 20.13 2.39 -9.12
C PRO A 51 20.96 2.26 -10.41
N ARG A 52 21.79 1.23 -10.49
CA ARG A 52 22.55 0.90 -11.70
C ARG A 52 22.00 -0.36 -12.36
N ALA A 53 22.21 -0.47 -13.66
CA ALA A 53 21.92 -1.72 -14.37
C ALA A 53 22.75 -2.88 -13.77
N LYS A 54 22.11 -4.03 -13.60
CA LYS A 54 22.69 -5.19 -12.90
C LYS A 54 23.45 -6.13 -13.87
N TYR A 55 24.20 -5.58 -14.81
CA TYR A 55 25.08 -6.38 -15.69
C TYR A 55 26.27 -6.98 -14.92
N VAL A 56 26.71 -6.32 -13.84
CA VAL A 56 27.61 -6.89 -12.82
C VAL A 56 26.88 -6.98 -11.50
N HIS A 57 26.74 -8.20 -10.97
CA HIS A 57 26.11 -8.45 -9.67
C HIS A 57 26.95 -7.91 -8.52
N THR A 58 26.30 -7.45 -7.45
CA THR A 58 26.96 -6.87 -6.28
C THR A 58 27.85 -7.85 -5.54
N VAL A 59 27.52 -9.15 -5.60
CA VAL A 59 28.36 -10.23 -5.06
C VAL A 59 29.74 -10.30 -5.72
N ALA A 60 29.87 -9.83 -6.96
CA ALA A 60 31.15 -9.71 -7.63
C ALA A 60 31.77 -8.31 -7.42
N ARG A 61 30.99 -7.25 -7.65
CA ARG A 61 31.41 -5.84 -7.45
C ARG A 61 30.24 -5.01 -6.96
N GLY A 62 30.19 -4.77 -5.66
CA GLY A 62 29.17 -3.99 -4.97
C GLY A 62 29.75 -2.72 -4.36
N PHE A 63 29.61 -2.57 -3.04
CA PHE A 63 30.05 -1.40 -2.30
C PHE A 63 31.56 -1.18 -2.44
N ARG A 64 31.94 0.00 -2.93
CA ARG A 64 33.33 0.42 -3.21
C ARG A 64 34.08 -0.59 -4.08
N GLN A 65 33.41 -1.16 -5.07
CA GLN A 65 33.93 -2.18 -5.99
C GLN A 65 34.31 -3.53 -5.34
N ASN A 66 33.96 -3.75 -4.07
CA ASN A 66 34.22 -5.01 -3.39
C ASN A 66 32.99 -5.94 -3.46
N PRO A 67 33.19 -7.28 -3.43
CA PRO A 67 32.12 -8.25 -3.25
C PRO A 67 31.20 -7.85 -2.08
N SER A 68 29.91 -7.67 -2.34
CA SER A 68 28.95 -7.21 -1.34
C SER A 68 27.63 -7.96 -1.45
N ASN A 69 27.16 -8.45 -0.31
CA ASN A 69 25.84 -9.05 -0.18
C ASN A 69 24.94 -8.12 0.64
N LEU A 70 23.75 -7.81 0.13
CA LEU A 70 22.77 -6.99 0.80
C LEU A 70 21.61 -7.87 1.24
N ASN A 71 21.24 -7.78 2.52
CA ASN A 71 20.08 -8.48 3.07
C ASN A 71 19.25 -7.55 3.93
N ASN A 72 17.95 -7.84 4.01
CA ASN A 72 17.05 -7.13 4.91
C ASN A 72 17.35 -7.50 6.37
N VAL A 73 17.02 -6.60 7.29
CA VAL A 73 17.17 -6.81 8.74
C VAL A 73 16.39 -8.05 9.20
N GLU A 74 15.18 -8.28 8.69
CA GLU A 74 14.37 -9.46 9.03
C GLU A 74 15.09 -10.76 8.65
N THR A 75 15.73 -10.80 7.48
CA THR A 75 16.54 -11.96 7.07
C THR A 75 17.66 -12.23 8.07
N TRP A 76 18.42 -11.20 8.46
CA TRP A 76 19.49 -11.34 9.44
C TRP A 76 18.98 -11.68 10.85
N ALA A 77 17.80 -11.21 11.23
CA ALA A 77 17.18 -11.56 12.51
C ALA A 77 16.79 -13.05 12.59
N ASN A 78 16.42 -13.65 11.47
CA ASN A 78 16.07 -15.07 11.41
C ASN A 78 17.29 -16.01 11.43
N VAL A 79 18.44 -15.59 10.89
CA VAL A 79 19.64 -16.45 10.76
C VAL A 79 20.12 -17.06 12.09
N PRO A 80 20.30 -16.30 13.19
CA PRO A 80 20.72 -16.88 14.47
C PRO A 80 19.72 -17.90 15.02
N VAL A 81 18.42 -17.67 14.84
CA VAL A 81 17.37 -18.59 15.29
C VAL A 81 17.43 -19.90 14.50
N ILE A 82 17.65 -19.81 13.18
CA ILE A 82 17.82 -20.97 12.29
C ILE A 82 19.06 -21.77 12.68
N ILE A 83 20.20 -21.12 12.94
CA ILE A 83 21.42 -21.80 13.36
C ILE A 83 21.21 -22.51 14.70
N ASN A 84 20.55 -21.87 15.66
CA ASN A 84 20.35 -22.42 17.00
C ASN A 84 19.32 -23.55 17.06
N ARG A 85 18.28 -23.53 16.22
CA ARG A 85 17.19 -24.52 16.23
C ARG A 85 17.26 -25.55 15.10
N GLY A 86 18.16 -25.36 14.14
CA GLY A 86 18.32 -26.18 12.96
C GLY A 86 17.48 -25.69 11.77
N ALA A 87 18.00 -25.92 10.56
CA ALA A 87 17.34 -25.54 9.31
C ALA A 87 16.03 -26.30 9.10
N ASP A 88 15.98 -27.58 9.45
CA ASP A 88 14.78 -28.41 9.30
C ASP A 88 13.59 -27.90 10.13
N TRP A 89 13.88 -27.39 11.34
CA TRP A 89 12.85 -26.75 12.17
C TRP A 89 12.24 -25.53 11.46
N TYR A 90 13.08 -24.64 10.93
CA TYR A 90 12.58 -23.45 10.24
C TYR A 90 11.85 -23.81 8.93
N ALA A 91 12.36 -24.81 8.21
CA ALA A 91 11.74 -25.34 6.99
C ALA A 91 10.44 -26.12 7.22
N SER A 92 10.17 -26.57 8.45
CA SER A 92 8.90 -27.19 8.86
C SER A 92 7.76 -26.17 9.01
N ILE A 93 8.09 -24.88 9.09
CA ILE A 93 7.13 -23.78 9.18
C ILE A 93 6.92 -23.21 7.77
N GLY A 94 5.68 -22.87 7.42
CA GLY A 94 5.35 -22.25 6.15
C GLY A 94 4.83 -23.24 5.10
N THR A 95 4.90 -22.85 3.82
CA THR A 95 4.48 -23.68 2.68
C THR A 95 5.63 -24.51 2.12
N GLU A 96 5.40 -25.28 1.05
CA GLU A 96 6.46 -26.03 0.38
C GLU A 96 7.56 -25.11 -0.16
N ASN A 97 7.17 -24.02 -0.83
CA ASN A 97 8.08 -23.09 -1.48
C ASN A 97 8.46 -21.87 -0.62
N SER A 98 7.68 -21.55 0.42
CA SER A 98 7.91 -20.38 1.28
C SER A 98 8.06 -20.81 2.74
N LYS A 99 9.31 -20.94 3.19
CA LYS A 99 9.66 -21.44 4.54
C LYS A 99 9.70 -20.32 5.58
N GLY A 100 9.36 -20.69 6.81
CA GLY A 100 9.47 -19.83 7.98
C GLY A 100 8.29 -18.90 8.23
N THR A 101 8.57 -17.82 8.95
CA THR A 101 7.63 -16.78 9.32
C THR A 101 7.91 -15.48 8.58
N LYS A 102 6.94 -14.58 8.60
CA LYS A 102 7.06 -13.22 8.06
C LYS A 102 6.35 -12.24 8.98
N ILE A 103 6.98 -11.09 9.16
CA ILE A 103 6.38 -9.96 9.87
C ILE A 103 5.64 -9.06 8.88
N PHE A 104 4.36 -8.80 9.16
CA PHE A 104 3.52 -7.86 8.43
C PHE A 104 3.22 -6.62 9.28
N SER A 105 3.23 -5.45 8.65
CA SER A 105 2.68 -4.22 9.21
C SER A 105 1.22 -4.09 8.78
N LEU A 106 0.32 -4.44 9.68
CA LEU A 106 -1.13 -4.44 9.44
C LEU A 106 -1.72 -3.08 9.84
N VAL A 107 -2.18 -2.33 8.86
CA VAL A 107 -2.72 -0.97 9.02
C VAL A 107 -3.96 -0.75 8.14
N GLY A 108 -4.56 0.44 8.22
CA GLY A 108 -5.74 0.81 7.43
C GLY A 108 -7.04 0.61 8.19
N LYS A 109 -8.08 0.11 7.52
CA LYS A 109 -9.43 -0.09 8.06
C LYS A 109 -9.54 -1.42 8.81
N VAL A 110 -8.77 -1.56 9.87
CA VAL A 110 -8.69 -2.77 10.73
C VAL A 110 -8.73 -2.36 12.21
N VAL A 111 -9.29 -3.20 13.09
CA VAL A 111 -9.46 -2.85 14.51
C VAL A 111 -8.12 -2.82 15.25
N ASN A 112 -7.32 -3.87 15.07
CA ASN A 112 -6.00 -4.01 15.69
C ASN A 112 -4.93 -3.70 14.64
N THR A 113 -4.31 -2.52 14.73
CA THR A 113 -3.16 -2.15 13.89
C THR A 113 -1.84 -2.46 14.59
N GLY A 114 -0.84 -2.95 13.86
CA GLY A 114 0.47 -3.23 14.44
C GLY A 114 1.34 -4.15 13.59
N LEU A 115 2.43 -4.62 14.17
CA LEU A 115 3.26 -5.67 13.59
C LEU A 115 2.73 -7.04 14.00
N VAL A 116 2.56 -7.92 13.01
CA VAL A 116 2.10 -9.28 13.21
C VAL A 116 3.07 -10.24 12.56
N GLU A 117 3.63 -11.16 13.33
CA GLU A 117 4.43 -12.27 12.79
C GLU A 117 3.53 -13.49 12.57
N VAL A 118 3.50 -14.00 11.34
CA VAL A 118 2.74 -15.22 10.99
C VAL A 118 3.59 -16.20 10.21
N PRO A 119 3.30 -17.51 10.28
CA PRO A 119 3.83 -18.50 9.35
C PRO A 119 3.49 -18.13 7.90
N MET A 120 4.42 -18.38 6.98
CA MET A 120 4.13 -18.26 5.54
C MET A 120 2.96 -19.16 5.14
N GLY A 121 2.10 -18.68 4.23
CA GLY A 121 0.88 -19.37 3.84
C GLY A 121 -0.33 -19.14 4.74
N THR A 122 -0.20 -18.42 5.86
CA THR A 122 -1.35 -17.97 6.65
C THR A 122 -2.30 -17.16 5.76
N SER A 123 -3.62 -17.42 5.83
CA SER A 123 -4.58 -16.77 4.95
C SER A 123 -4.76 -15.28 5.28
N LEU A 124 -5.12 -14.47 4.26
CA LEU A 124 -5.48 -13.07 4.47
C LEU A 124 -6.64 -12.93 5.48
N ARG A 125 -7.61 -13.85 5.44
CA ARG A 125 -8.73 -13.89 6.37
C ARG A 125 -8.25 -13.99 7.81
N THR A 126 -7.35 -14.92 8.11
CA THR A 126 -6.83 -15.10 9.48
C THR A 126 -6.06 -13.86 9.94
N ILE A 127 -5.23 -13.28 9.08
CA ILE A 127 -4.48 -12.07 9.43
C ILE A 127 -5.42 -10.89 9.71
N ILE A 128 -6.44 -10.68 8.87
CA ILE A 128 -7.32 -9.51 8.96
C ILE A 128 -8.40 -9.67 10.03
N TYR A 129 -9.06 -10.82 10.10
CA TYR A 129 -10.21 -11.03 10.99
C TYR A 129 -9.80 -11.62 12.34
N ASP A 130 -8.98 -12.66 12.36
CA ASP A 130 -8.64 -13.34 13.61
C ASP A 130 -7.62 -12.53 14.41
N ILE A 131 -6.57 -12.03 13.75
CA ILE A 131 -5.52 -11.24 14.40
C ILE A 131 -5.87 -9.73 14.40
N GLY A 132 -6.23 -9.20 13.24
CA GLY A 132 -6.60 -7.80 13.05
C GLY A 132 -7.94 -7.40 13.70
N GLY A 133 -8.76 -8.35 14.16
CA GLY A 133 -10.06 -8.07 14.76
C GLY A 133 -11.13 -7.60 13.75
N GLY A 134 -10.87 -7.76 12.45
CA GLY A 134 -11.80 -7.44 11.37
C GLY A 134 -11.92 -5.94 11.07
N ILE A 135 -12.98 -5.59 10.34
CA ILE A 135 -13.20 -4.22 9.86
C ILE A 135 -13.97 -3.40 10.91
N PRO A 136 -13.50 -2.18 11.26
CA PRO A 136 -14.18 -1.31 12.21
C PRO A 136 -15.64 -1.05 11.83
N LYS A 137 -16.48 -0.86 12.85
CA LYS A 137 -17.93 -0.59 12.69
C LYS A 137 -18.69 -1.70 11.93
N LYS A 138 -18.18 -2.93 11.87
CA LYS A 138 -18.77 -4.08 11.14
C LYS A 138 -19.04 -3.77 9.66
N LYS A 139 -18.20 -2.92 9.08
CA LYS A 139 -18.21 -2.61 7.66
C LYS A 139 -17.73 -3.81 6.84
N GLN A 140 -17.99 -3.79 5.55
CA GLN A 140 -17.58 -4.84 4.63
C GLN A 140 -16.12 -4.63 4.20
N PHE A 141 -15.36 -5.73 4.19
CA PHE A 141 -14.04 -5.72 3.58
C PHE A 141 -14.15 -5.54 2.06
N LYS A 142 -13.33 -4.64 1.51
CA LYS A 142 -13.26 -4.40 0.07
C LYS A 142 -12.02 -5.01 -0.54
N ALA A 143 -10.86 -4.60 -0.02
CA ALA A 143 -9.57 -5.01 -0.53
C ALA A 143 -8.47 -4.90 0.54
N VAL A 144 -7.33 -5.54 0.27
CA VAL A 144 -6.09 -5.32 1.01
C VAL A 144 -4.97 -5.07 0.02
N GLN A 145 -4.18 -4.02 0.24
CA GLN A 145 -2.95 -3.82 -0.51
C GLN A 145 -1.81 -4.56 0.20
N THR A 146 -1.07 -5.39 -0.52
CA THR A 146 0.13 -6.04 0.01
C THR A 146 1.36 -5.69 -0.81
N GLY A 147 2.51 -5.61 -0.16
CA GLY A 147 3.79 -5.34 -0.82
C GLY A 147 4.27 -3.89 -0.76
N GLY A 148 3.67 -3.10 0.13
CA GLY A 148 3.97 -1.67 0.28
C GLY A 148 3.36 -0.83 -0.83
N PRO A 149 3.81 0.44 -1.00
CA PRO A 149 3.17 1.40 -1.92
C PRO A 149 3.13 0.97 -3.39
N SER A 150 4.07 0.15 -3.86
CA SER A 150 4.09 -0.40 -5.22
C SER A 150 3.49 -1.81 -5.33
N GLY A 151 2.80 -2.26 -4.28
CA GLY A 151 2.09 -3.52 -4.21
C GLY A 151 0.78 -3.54 -5.00
N GLY A 152 0.15 -4.71 -5.08
CA GLY A 152 -1.17 -4.87 -5.72
C GLY A 152 -2.31 -4.80 -4.70
N CYS A 153 -3.52 -4.49 -5.17
CA CYS A 153 -4.74 -4.56 -4.39
C CYS A 153 -5.42 -5.92 -4.60
N ILE A 154 -5.73 -6.62 -3.51
CA ILE A 154 -6.33 -7.95 -3.50
C ILE A 154 -7.80 -7.82 -3.03
N PRO A 155 -8.80 -8.14 -3.85
CA PRO A 155 -10.22 -8.03 -3.50
C PRO A 155 -10.70 -9.12 -2.53
N GLY A 156 -11.87 -8.89 -1.93
CA GLY A 156 -12.56 -9.80 -0.98
C GLY A 156 -12.68 -11.26 -1.40
N GLN A 157 -12.80 -11.54 -2.71
CA GLN A 157 -12.90 -12.90 -3.23
C GLN A 157 -11.64 -13.76 -2.99
N PHE A 158 -10.50 -13.15 -2.67
CA PHE A 158 -9.25 -13.86 -2.36
C PHE A 158 -8.88 -13.80 -0.88
N LEU A 159 -9.83 -13.55 0.02
CA LEU A 159 -9.55 -13.53 1.47
C LEU A 159 -8.98 -14.86 2.00
N ASP A 160 -9.33 -15.98 1.38
CA ASP A 160 -8.83 -17.31 1.76
C ASP A 160 -7.47 -17.65 1.14
N LEU A 161 -6.89 -16.73 0.35
CA LEU A 161 -5.57 -16.90 -0.25
C LEU A 161 -4.49 -16.95 0.84
N GLY A 162 -3.65 -17.97 0.78
CA GLY A 162 -2.44 -18.07 1.61
C GLY A 162 -1.44 -16.97 1.24
N VAL A 163 -0.87 -16.34 2.25
CA VAL A 163 0.10 -15.25 2.05
C VAL A 163 1.48 -15.86 1.89
N ASP A 164 1.88 -16.09 0.64
CA ASP A 164 3.22 -16.50 0.25
C ASP A 164 3.68 -15.81 -1.06
N PHE A 165 4.93 -16.03 -1.48
CA PHE A 165 5.48 -15.34 -2.66
C PHE A 165 4.74 -15.70 -3.97
N ASP A 166 4.34 -16.96 -4.12
CA ASP A 166 3.80 -17.49 -5.38
C ASP A 166 2.32 -17.12 -5.53
N GLU A 167 1.52 -17.31 -4.49
CA GLU A 167 0.08 -17.06 -4.48
C GLU A 167 -0.23 -15.56 -4.64
N LEU A 168 0.52 -14.68 -3.96
CA LEU A 168 0.34 -13.23 -4.11
C LEU A 168 0.65 -12.75 -5.54
N ALA A 169 1.66 -13.32 -6.18
CA ALA A 169 2.03 -12.97 -7.55
C ALA A 169 0.91 -13.30 -8.55
N LYS A 170 0.20 -14.43 -8.37
CA LYS A 170 -0.91 -14.85 -9.25
C LYS A 170 -2.07 -13.85 -9.27
N VAL A 171 -2.32 -13.18 -8.15
CA VAL A 171 -3.38 -12.16 -8.03
C VAL A 171 -2.89 -10.75 -8.39
N GLY A 172 -1.65 -10.61 -8.90
CA GLY A 172 -1.08 -9.32 -9.30
C GLY A 172 -0.54 -8.48 -8.15
N SER A 173 -0.41 -9.08 -6.97
CA SER A 173 0.26 -8.48 -5.82
C SER A 173 1.67 -9.04 -5.66
N MET A 174 2.35 -8.71 -4.57
CA MET A 174 3.67 -9.25 -4.25
C MET A 174 3.94 -9.24 -2.75
N MET A 175 4.84 -10.14 -2.35
CA MET A 175 5.49 -10.07 -1.05
C MET A 175 6.59 -9.00 -1.12
N GLY A 176 6.24 -7.79 -0.70
CA GLY A 176 7.17 -6.65 -0.59
C GLY A 176 7.74 -6.53 0.83
N SER A 177 7.69 -5.32 1.40
CA SER A 177 8.18 -5.03 2.76
C SER A 177 7.35 -5.64 3.90
N GLY A 178 6.29 -6.38 3.61
CA GLY A 178 5.31 -6.84 4.60
C GLY A 178 4.26 -5.80 4.97
N GLY A 179 4.16 -4.66 4.27
CA GLY A 179 3.05 -3.73 4.47
C GLY A 179 1.72 -4.31 3.98
N MET A 180 0.69 -4.25 4.84
CA MET A 180 -0.70 -4.63 4.55
C MET A 180 -1.65 -3.49 4.90
N ILE A 181 -2.27 -2.88 3.88
CA ILE A 181 -3.22 -1.78 4.06
C ILE A 181 -4.63 -2.30 3.77
N VAL A 182 -5.43 -2.46 4.83
CA VAL A 182 -6.81 -2.96 4.75
C VAL A 182 -7.76 -1.83 4.34
N MET A 183 -8.68 -2.12 3.43
CA MET A 183 -9.66 -1.17 2.87
C MET A 183 -11.09 -1.71 3.03
N ASP A 184 -12.01 -0.82 3.40
CA ASP A 184 -13.45 -1.10 3.54
C ASP A 184 -14.25 -0.62 2.32
N GLN A 185 -15.57 -0.87 2.30
CA GLN A 185 -16.43 -0.52 1.16
C GLN A 185 -16.48 0.97 0.84
N ASP A 186 -16.15 1.85 1.79
CA ASP A 186 -16.16 3.30 1.63
C ASP A 186 -14.81 3.84 1.10
N THR A 187 -13.92 2.96 0.67
CA THR A 187 -12.63 3.32 0.07
C THR A 187 -12.75 3.34 -1.45
N CYS A 188 -12.41 4.46 -2.11
CA CYS A 188 -12.43 4.57 -3.58
C CYS A 188 -11.15 3.96 -4.18
N MET A 189 -11.28 2.92 -5.01
CA MET A 189 -10.10 2.22 -5.54
C MET A 189 -9.34 3.03 -6.59
N VAL A 190 -10.02 3.94 -7.30
CA VAL A 190 -9.38 4.90 -8.22
C VAL A 190 -8.50 5.88 -7.44
N ASP A 191 -9.01 6.40 -6.32
CA ASP A 191 -8.27 7.32 -5.45
C ASP A 191 -7.10 6.63 -4.75
N VAL A 192 -7.26 5.37 -4.36
CA VAL A 192 -6.16 4.55 -3.81
C VAL A 192 -5.03 4.41 -4.82
N ALA A 193 -5.34 4.09 -6.08
CA ALA A 193 -4.33 4.01 -7.13
C ALA A 193 -3.63 5.36 -7.35
N ARG A 194 -4.39 6.46 -7.35
CA ARG A 194 -3.87 7.83 -7.45
C ARG A 194 -2.92 8.16 -6.30
N TYR A 195 -3.32 7.88 -5.06
CA TYR A 195 -2.54 8.11 -3.85
C TYR A 195 -1.18 7.39 -3.89
N PHE A 196 -1.17 6.10 -4.26
CA PHE A 196 0.08 5.35 -4.34
C PHE A 196 0.99 5.83 -5.47
N LEU A 197 0.43 6.19 -6.64
CA LEU A 197 1.24 6.77 -7.71
C LEU A 197 1.83 8.13 -7.32
N ASP A 198 1.09 8.95 -6.57
CA ASP A 198 1.61 10.24 -6.07
C ASP A 198 2.81 10.03 -5.15
N PHE A 199 2.70 9.10 -4.19
CA PHE A 199 3.83 8.69 -3.36
C PHE A 199 5.01 8.17 -4.20
N LEU A 200 4.76 7.26 -5.14
CA LEU A 200 5.81 6.65 -5.97
C LEU A 200 6.48 7.64 -6.93
N LYS A 201 5.75 8.68 -7.36
CA LYS A 201 6.31 9.79 -8.15
C LYS A 201 7.34 10.55 -7.33
N GLU A 202 7.01 10.93 -6.09
CA GLU A 202 7.92 11.65 -5.20
C GLU A 202 9.13 10.79 -4.80
N GLU A 203 8.93 9.48 -4.65
CA GLU A 203 9.99 8.53 -4.29
C GLU A 203 10.82 8.01 -5.48
N SER A 204 10.51 8.45 -6.70
CA SER A 204 11.27 8.07 -7.88
C SER A 204 12.59 8.84 -7.96
N CYS A 205 13.70 8.13 -8.19
CA CYS A 205 15.01 8.79 -8.42
C CYS A 205 15.11 9.57 -9.75
N GLY A 206 14.11 9.45 -10.63
CA GLY A 206 14.03 10.17 -11.91
C GLY A 206 15.00 9.71 -13.01
N GLN A 207 15.73 8.60 -12.81
CA GLN A 207 16.79 8.18 -13.74
C GLN A 207 16.27 7.62 -15.07
N CYS A 208 15.32 6.68 -15.05
CA CYS A 208 14.81 6.04 -16.27
C CYS A 208 13.53 6.73 -16.75
N THR A 209 13.49 7.10 -18.04
CA THR A 209 12.35 7.79 -18.66
C THR A 209 11.02 7.05 -18.50
N PRO A 210 10.93 5.72 -18.70
CA PRO A 210 9.69 4.98 -18.49
C PRO A 210 9.09 5.21 -17.10
N CYS A 211 9.89 5.05 -16.05
CA CYS A 211 9.43 5.28 -14.67
C CYS A 211 9.12 6.76 -14.42
N ARG A 212 10.03 7.68 -14.78
CA ARG A 212 9.90 9.11 -14.46
C ARG A 212 8.66 9.74 -15.11
N GLU A 213 8.51 9.55 -16.41
CA GLU A 213 7.40 10.16 -17.15
C GLU A 213 6.15 9.29 -17.11
N GLY A 214 6.28 7.97 -17.15
CA GLY A 214 5.14 7.07 -17.16
C GLY A 214 4.32 7.11 -15.86
N ILE A 215 4.97 7.16 -14.69
CA ILE A 215 4.25 7.33 -13.41
C ILE A 215 3.53 8.68 -13.38
N LYS A 216 4.19 9.75 -13.83
CA LYS A 216 3.59 11.09 -13.88
C LYS A 216 2.35 11.13 -14.78
N GLN A 217 2.43 10.53 -15.97
CA GLN A 217 1.31 10.47 -16.91
C GLN A 217 0.13 9.65 -16.35
N MET A 218 0.40 8.48 -15.76
CA MET A 218 -0.65 7.69 -15.12
C MET A 218 -1.31 8.44 -13.95
N LEU A 219 -0.52 9.14 -13.14
CA LEU A 219 -1.03 9.95 -12.03
C LEU A 219 -1.93 11.09 -12.52
N GLU A 220 -1.54 11.77 -13.59
CA GLU A 220 -2.34 12.84 -14.21
C GLU A 220 -3.70 12.32 -14.70
N ILE A 221 -3.71 11.16 -15.38
CA ILE A 221 -4.95 10.51 -15.82
C ILE A 221 -5.83 10.15 -14.62
N LEU A 222 -5.28 9.51 -13.59
CA LEU A 222 -6.04 9.15 -12.38
C LEU A 222 -6.58 10.38 -11.64
N THR A 223 -5.81 11.48 -11.62
CA THR A 223 -6.23 12.76 -11.04
C THR A 223 -7.41 13.32 -11.82
N ASN A 224 -7.32 13.35 -13.15
CA ASN A 224 -8.43 13.77 -14.02
C ASN A 224 -9.69 12.91 -13.80
N ILE A 225 -9.54 11.59 -13.68
CA ILE A 225 -10.66 10.68 -13.37
C ILE A 225 -11.27 11.05 -12.02
N CYS A 226 -10.47 11.24 -10.96
CA CYS A 226 -10.96 11.61 -9.62
C CYS A 226 -11.59 13.01 -9.56
N GLU A 227 -11.19 13.93 -10.44
CA GLU A 227 -11.73 15.28 -10.52
C GLU A 227 -12.99 15.38 -11.39
N GLY A 228 -13.40 14.29 -12.05
CA GLY A 228 -14.54 14.24 -12.97
C GLY A 228 -14.23 14.56 -14.42
N ASN A 229 -12.96 14.81 -14.74
CA ASN A 229 -12.45 15.10 -16.06
C ASN A 229 -12.02 13.84 -16.85
N GLY A 230 -12.29 12.65 -16.32
CA GLY A 230 -12.00 11.38 -16.99
C GLY A 230 -12.74 11.22 -18.32
N LYS A 231 -12.10 10.53 -19.27
CA LYS A 231 -12.54 10.36 -20.66
C LYS A 231 -12.61 8.89 -21.04
N GLU A 232 -13.46 8.58 -22.02
CA GLU A 232 -13.44 7.26 -22.66
C GLU A 232 -12.05 7.00 -23.26
N GLY A 233 -11.51 5.81 -23.01
CA GLY A 233 -10.16 5.42 -23.41
C GLY A 233 -9.08 5.58 -22.33
N ASP A 234 -9.34 6.36 -21.25
CA ASP A 234 -8.36 6.56 -20.18
C ASP A 234 -7.94 5.24 -19.50
N ILE A 235 -8.89 4.30 -19.31
CA ILE A 235 -8.60 2.98 -18.73
C ILE A 235 -7.62 2.20 -19.61
N SER A 236 -7.87 2.15 -20.92
CA SER A 236 -7.00 1.44 -21.87
C SER A 236 -5.60 2.07 -21.94
N LEU A 237 -5.54 3.40 -21.88
CA LEU A 237 -4.27 4.12 -21.84
C LEU A 237 -3.49 3.85 -20.55
N LEU A 238 -4.16 3.77 -19.40
CA LEU A 238 -3.54 3.38 -18.13
C LEU A 238 -2.99 1.94 -18.18
N GLU A 239 -3.71 0.99 -18.80
CA GLU A 239 -3.24 -0.38 -18.99
C GLU A 239 -1.99 -0.43 -19.89
N GLU A 240 -1.99 0.33 -21.00
CA GLU A 240 -0.84 0.43 -21.92
C GLU A 240 0.39 1.05 -21.23
N LEU A 241 0.21 2.21 -20.60
CA LEU A 241 1.26 2.90 -19.85
C LEU A 241 1.79 2.02 -18.73
N GLY A 242 0.92 1.37 -17.97
CA GLY A 242 1.32 0.46 -16.89
C GLY A 242 2.14 -0.72 -17.40
N GLY A 243 1.76 -1.30 -18.53
CA GLY A 243 2.54 -2.35 -19.20
C GLY A 243 3.92 -1.87 -19.67
N MET A 244 3.99 -0.68 -20.25
CA MET A 244 5.24 -0.06 -20.70
C MET A 244 6.18 0.23 -19.53
N VAL A 245 5.69 0.90 -18.48
CA VAL A 245 6.47 1.23 -17.28
C VAL A 245 7.01 -0.04 -16.61
N LYS A 246 6.16 -1.07 -16.49
CA LYS A 246 6.53 -2.35 -15.89
C LYS A 246 7.66 -3.07 -16.63
N LYS A 247 7.65 -3.03 -17.97
CA LYS A 247 8.62 -3.74 -18.82
C LYS A 247 9.95 -2.99 -18.99
N PHE A 248 9.91 -1.67 -19.06
CA PHE A 248 11.07 -0.87 -19.48
C PHE A 248 11.74 -0.07 -18.35
N SER A 249 11.24 -0.16 -17.11
CA SER A 249 11.88 0.48 -15.95
C SER A 249 13.14 -0.25 -15.50
N LEU A 250 14.11 0.51 -15.00
CA LEU A 250 15.43 0.01 -14.62
C LEU A 250 15.43 -0.84 -13.33
N CYS A 251 14.62 -0.46 -12.33
CA CYS A 251 14.69 -1.01 -10.98
C CYS A 251 13.32 -1.46 -10.46
N GLY A 252 13.32 -2.16 -9.33
CA GLY A 252 12.12 -2.73 -8.71
C GLY A 252 11.01 -1.72 -8.44
N LEU A 253 11.35 -0.47 -8.10
CA LEU A 253 10.35 0.59 -7.92
C LEU A 253 9.57 0.81 -9.21
N GLY A 254 10.27 1.11 -10.32
CA GLY A 254 9.61 1.39 -11.59
C GLY A 254 8.86 0.18 -12.15
N THR A 255 9.39 -1.04 -11.98
CA THR A 255 8.71 -2.25 -12.48
C THR A 255 7.45 -2.61 -11.69
N SER A 256 7.39 -2.25 -10.40
CA SER A 256 6.23 -2.52 -9.54
C SER A 256 5.28 -1.33 -9.40
N ALA A 257 5.71 -0.11 -9.67
CA ALA A 257 4.91 1.10 -9.52
C ALA A 257 3.53 1.08 -10.21
N PRO A 258 3.35 0.42 -11.38
CA PRO A 258 2.03 0.29 -11.99
C PRO A 258 1.08 -0.70 -11.30
N ASN A 259 1.55 -1.57 -10.40
CA ASN A 259 0.73 -2.65 -9.84
C ASN A 259 -0.54 -2.15 -9.13
N PRO A 260 -0.53 -1.08 -8.31
CA PRO A 260 -1.75 -0.54 -7.73
C PRO A 260 -2.79 -0.23 -8.81
N VAL A 261 -2.39 0.46 -9.89
CA VAL A 261 -3.27 0.83 -11.00
C VAL A 261 -3.80 -0.38 -11.75
N LEU A 262 -2.90 -1.29 -12.14
CA LEU A 262 -3.27 -2.46 -12.95
C LEU A 262 -4.20 -3.40 -12.17
N THR A 263 -3.97 -3.57 -10.88
CA THR A 263 -4.84 -4.42 -10.04
C THR A 263 -6.17 -3.76 -9.72
N THR A 264 -6.22 -2.46 -9.48
CA THR A 264 -7.50 -1.76 -9.26
C THR A 264 -8.33 -1.72 -10.53
N ILE A 265 -7.73 -1.52 -11.71
CA ILE A 265 -8.45 -1.67 -12.99
C ILE A 265 -8.95 -3.11 -13.17
N ARG A 266 -8.12 -4.11 -12.86
CA ARG A 266 -8.50 -5.52 -13.03
C ARG A 266 -9.70 -5.93 -12.17
N TYR A 267 -9.76 -5.49 -10.91
CA TYR A 267 -10.74 -5.98 -9.94
C TYR A 267 -11.88 -5.01 -9.63
N PHE A 268 -11.70 -3.73 -9.92
CA PHE A 268 -12.63 -2.64 -9.59
C PHE A 268 -12.86 -1.72 -10.80
N ARG A 269 -12.85 -2.29 -12.02
CA ARG A 269 -13.05 -1.56 -13.28
C ARG A 269 -14.34 -0.75 -13.28
N ASP A 270 -15.37 -1.28 -12.67
CA ASP A 270 -16.69 -0.66 -12.49
C ASP A 270 -16.59 0.70 -11.78
N GLU A 271 -15.69 0.85 -10.81
CA GLU A 271 -15.46 2.16 -10.19
C GLU A 271 -14.85 3.16 -11.16
N TYR A 272 -13.89 2.75 -11.99
CA TYR A 272 -13.33 3.62 -13.03
C TYR A 272 -14.40 4.05 -14.03
N GLU A 273 -15.24 3.11 -14.47
CA GLU A 273 -16.32 3.37 -15.41
C GLU A 273 -17.37 4.33 -14.80
N ALA A 274 -17.74 4.16 -13.53
CA ALA A 274 -18.63 5.08 -12.81
C ALA A 274 -18.05 6.51 -12.72
N HIS A 275 -16.74 6.65 -12.48
CA HIS A 275 -16.09 7.96 -12.44
C HIS A 275 -16.08 8.63 -13.83
N ILE A 276 -15.86 7.85 -14.89
CA ILE A 276 -15.73 8.36 -16.26
C ILE A 276 -17.09 8.67 -16.87
N ARG A 277 -18.04 7.73 -16.81
CA ARG A 277 -19.35 7.78 -17.50
C ARG A 277 -20.41 8.45 -16.66
N ASP A 278 -20.60 7.98 -15.43
CA ASP A 278 -21.68 8.44 -14.55
C ASP A 278 -21.28 9.71 -13.78
N LYS A 279 -20.02 10.14 -13.90
CA LYS A 279 -19.44 11.24 -13.13
C LYS A 279 -19.74 11.08 -11.65
N ARG A 280 -19.58 9.84 -11.16
CA ARG A 280 -19.95 9.42 -9.83
C ARG A 280 -18.85 8.63 -9.15
N CYS A 281 -18.58 8.94 -7.88
CA CYS A 281 -17.69 8.17 -7.02
C CYS A 281 -18.55 7.31 -6.06
N PRO A 282 -18.66 5.99 -6.27
CA PRO A 282 -19.51 5.12 -5.45
C PRO A 282 -19.14 5.13 -3.96
N ALA A 283 -17.85 5.31 -3.66
CA ALA A 283 -17.33 5.38 -2.30
C ALA A 283 -17.44 6.77 -1.64
N GLY A 284 -17.82 7.81 -2.40
CA GLY A 284 -17.96 9.18 -1.86
C GLY A 284 -16.67 9.83 -1.37
N VAL A 285 -15.53 9.48 -1.97
CA VAL A 285 -14.21 10.03 -1.60
C VAL A 285 -13.86 11.22 -2.50
N CYS A 286 -14.07 11.07 -3.81
CA CYS A 286 -13.71 12.08 -4.80
C CYS A 286 -14.72 13.23 -4.80
N LYS A 287 -14.40 14.34 -4.13
CA LYS A 287 -15.32 15.46 -3.85
C LYS A 287 -16.07 16.01 -5.05
N ASN A 288 -15.49 15.98 -6.26
CA ASN A 288 -16.15 16.50 -7.45
C ASN A 288 -17.20 15.53 -8.05
N LEU A 289 -17.21 14.29 -7.59
CA LEU A 289 -17.98 13.18 -8.16
C LEU A 289 -19.03 12.62 -7.21
N PHE A 290 -19.34 13.30 -6.13
CA PHE A 290 -20.48 12.93 -5.32
C PHE A 290 -21.11 14.15 -4.68
N HIS A 291 -22.34 14.00 -4.25
CA HIS A 291 -23.04 14.92 -3.39
C HIS A 291 -23.83 14.15 -2.34
N TYR A 292 -24.19 14.84 -1.26
CA TYR A 292 -25.03 14.25 -0.24
C TYR A 292 -26.49 14.55 -0.55
N GLU A 293 -27.34 13.54 -0.56
CA GLU A 293 -28.78 13.70 -0.69
C GLU A 293 -29.48 13.13 0.55
N ILE A 294 -30.60 13.73 0.97
CA ILE A 294 -31.39 13.17 2.08
C ILE A 294 -32.57 12.44 1.46
N ASP A 295 -32.62 11.13 1.69
CA ASP A 295 -33.73 10.28 1.28
C ASP A 295 -34.98 10.61 2.12
N PRO A 296 -36.06 11.10 1.48
CA PRO A 296 -37.27 11.47 2.20
C PRO A 296 -37.99 10.28 2.83
N ASP A 297 -37.87 9.08 2.27
CA ASP A 297 -38.58 7.90 2.75
C ASP A 297 -37.95 7.34 4.03
N THR A 298 -36.62 7.47 4.14
CA THR A 298 -35.86 7.00 5.31
C THR A 298 -35.71 8.10 6.39
N CYS A 299 -35.87 9.38 6.03
CA CYS A 299 -35.65 10.49 6.96
C CYS A 299 -36.79 10.66 7.99
N THR A 300 -36.48 10.42 9.27
CA THR A 300 -37.44 10.59 10.38
C THR A 300 -37.62 12.04 10.85
N GLY A 301 -36.88 12.99 10.28
CA GLY A 301 -36.96 14.40 10.67
C GLY A 301 -36.41 14.74 12.06
N CYS A 302 -35.39 14.01 12.52
CA CYS A 302 -34.80 14.17 13.87
C CYS A 302 -33.94 15.43 14.08
N ARG A 303 -33.63 16.19 13.01
CA ARG A 303 -32.82 17.43 12.99
C ARG A 303 -31.35 17.32 13.37
N LEU A 304 -30.84 16.13 13.70
CA LEU A 304 -29.44 15.97 14.12
C LEU A 304 -28.43 16.36 13.02
N CYS A 305 -28.74 16.03 11.76
CA CYS A 305 -27.90 16.41 10.62
C CYS A 305 -27.85 17.93 10.41
N ALA A 306 -28.98 18.63 10.58
CA ALA A 306 -29.06 20.09 10.47
C ALA A 306 -28.30 20.79 11.60
N LEU A 307 -28.49 20.34 12.84
CA LEU A 307 -27.81 20.89 14.02
C LEU A 307 -26.28 20.77 13.95
N LYS A 308 -25.78 19.68 13.38
CA LYS A 308 -24.33 19.44 13.25
C LYS A 308 -23.72 20.00 11.96
N CYS A 309 -24.52 20.54 11.05
CA CYS A 309 -24.01 21.05 9.79
C CYS A 309 -23.26 22.38 10.01
N PRO A 310 -21.93 22.43 9.77
CA PRO A 310 -21.15 23.65 10.03
C PRO A 310 -21.53 24.81 9.09
N GLN A 311 -22.09 24.51 7.92
CA GLN A 311 -22.48 25.49 6.91
C GLN A 311 -23.97 25.85 6.94
N GLY A 312 -24.75 25.23 7.83
CA GLY A 312 -26.21 25.40 7.83
C GLY A 312 -26.87 24.98 6.50
N ALA A 313 -26.28 24.01 5.79
CA ALA A 313 -26.71 23.54 4.48
C ALA A 313 -27.94 22.62 4.51
N ILE A 314 -28.47 22.28 5.69
CA ILE A 314 -29.61 21.37 5.83
C ILE A 314 -30.78 22.12 6.47
N SER A 315 -31.93 22.07 5.81
CA SER A 315 -33.18 22.68 6.25
C SER A 315 -34.25 21.61 6.47
N GLY A 316 -35.20 21.87 7.37
CA GLY A 316 -36.28 20.92 7.67
C GLY A 316 -36.91 21.15 9.03
N GLU A 317 -38.21 20.86 9.13
CA GLU A 317 -38.97 20.90 10.37
C GLU A 317 -38.86 19.57 11.14
N LYS A 318 -39.19 19.61 12.43
CA LYS A 318 -39.23 18.40 13.26
C LYS A 318 -40.29 17.44 12.70
N LYS A 319 -39.95 16.14 12.60
CA LYS A 319 -40.81 15.07 12.04
C LYS A 319 -41.15 15.22 10.55
N LYS A 320 -40.44 16.06 9.79
CA LYS A 320 -40.54 16.12 8.33
C LYS A 320 -39.20 15.77 7.68
N PRO A 321 -39.18 15.18 6.47
CA PRO A 321 -37.97 14.99 5.69
C PRO A 321 -37.17 16.29 5.55
N HIS A 322 -35.86 16.18 5.72
CA HIS A 322 -34.96 17.33 5.60
C HIS A 322 -34.45 17.44 4.17
N LYS A 323 -34.08 18.66 3.76
CA LYS A 323 -33.51 18.94 2.45
C LYS A 323 -32.09 19.50 2.61
N LEU A 324 -31.18 18.99 1.80
CA LEU A 324 -29.81 19.46 1.73
C LEU A 324 -29.65 20.43 0.55
N ASP A 325 -29.13 21.62 0.85
CA ASP A 325 -28.77 22.67 -0.10
C ASP A 325 -27.35 22.41 -0.62
N GLN A 326 -27.24 22.07 -1.90
CA GLN A 326 -25.96 21.67 -2.50
C GLN A 326 -24.99 22.85 -2.63
N ASP A 327 -25.50 24.07 -2.80
CA ASP A 327 -24.66 25.26 -3.01
C ASP A 327 -23.91 25.65 -1.73
N LYS A 328 -24.46 25.31 -0.56
CA LYS A 328 -23.83 25.52 0.75
C LYS A 328 -23.01 24.32 1.21
N CYS A 329 -23.14 23.17 0.56
CA CYS A 329 -22.56 21.93 1.03
C CYS A 329 -21.07 21.84 0.68
N ILE A 330 -20.21 21.92 1.70
CA ILE A 330 -18.76 21.69 1.54
C ILE A 330 -18.37 20.20 1.58
N LYS A 331 -19.35 19.28 1.54
CA LYS A 331 -19.17 17.82 1.53
C LYS A 331 -18.30 17.29 2.69
N CYS A 332 -18.44 17.87 3.89
CA CYS A 332 -17.64 17.52 5.07
C CYS A 332 -17.98 16.16 5.72
N GLY A 333 -19.08 15.49 5.33
CA GLY A 333 -19.47 14.16 5.84
C GLY A 333 -20.12 14.14 7.23
N VAL A 334 -20.10 15.25 7.98
CA VAL A 334 -20.66 15.30 9.35
C VAL A 334 -22.14 14.89 9.41
N CYS A 335 -22.94 15.28 8.42
CA CYS A 335 -24.35 14.90 8.35
C CYS A 335 -24.54 13.40 8.09
N TYR A 336 -23.68 12.80 7.27
CA TYR A 336 -23.68 11.38 6.93
C TYR A 336 -23.35 10.53 8.16
N ASP A 337 -22.25 10.84 8.84
CA ASP A 337 -21.83 10.14 10.06
C ASP A 337 -22.82 10.30 11.24
N ALA A 338 -23.51 11.44 11.31
CA ALA A 338 -24.49 11.70 12.36
C ALA A 338 -25.82 10.96 12.15
N CYS A 339 -26.13 10.54 10.91
CA CYS A 339 -27.44 9.98 10.58
C CYS A 339 -27.54 8.51 11.00
N LYS A 340 -28.20 8.26 12.14
CA LYS A 340 -28.42 6.89 12.66
C LYS A 340 -29.40 6.05 11.83
N PHE A 341 -30.13 6.68 10.90
CA PHE A 341 -31.16 6.03 10.09
C PHE A 341 -30.67 5.71 8.68
N GLY A 342 -29.44 6.10 8.30
CA GLY A 342 -28.96 5.93 6.94
C GLY A 342 -29.67 6.80 5.89
N ALA A 343 -30.41 7.83 6.31
CA ALA A 343 -31.17 8.69 5.42
C ALA A 343 -30.32 9.70 4.63
N VAL A 344 -29.02 9.83 4.91
CA VAL A 344 -28.12 10.68 4.13
C VAL A 344 -27.37 9.76 3.17
N LEU A 345 -27.61 9.91 1.88
CA LEU A 345 -27.06 9.07 0.82
C LEU A 345 -25.94 9.79 0.08
N ILE A 346 -25.00 9.02 -0.44
CA ILE A 346 -23.95 9.48 -1.35
C ILE A 346 -24.43 9.21 -2.77
N LYS A 347 -24.65 10.29 -3.52
CA LYS A 347 -25.16 10.27 -4.89
C LYS A 347 -24.13 10.84 -5.84
#